data_AF-A0A401P753-F1
#
_entry.id   AF-A0A401P753-F1
#
_cell.length_a   1.000
_cell.length_b   1.000
_cell.length_c   1.000
_cell.angle_alpha   90.00
_cell.angle_beta   90.00
_cell.angle_gamma   90.00
#
_symmetry.space_group_name_H-M   'P 1'
#
loop_
_entity.id
_entity.type
_entity.pdbx_description
1 polymer ?
#
loop_
_entity_poly.entity_id
_entity_poly.type
_entity_poly.pdbx_seq_one_letter_code
_entity_poly.pdbx_strand_id
1 'polypeptide(L)'
;MEVVNETLAESEEPSFTVTKTLQFKDGMNVLGLIGFFIAFGIVMGKMGEKAKMMVDFFNILNEIVMKLVIMIMWYSPFGIACLICGKIVAIKDLEVVARQLGMYMVTVITGLIIHGGIILPLMYFAITRKNPFSFLAGVFQAWITALGTASR
;
A
#
# COMPACT_ATOMS: atom_id res chain seq x y z
N MET A 1 30.81 41.22 51.61
CA MET A 1 30.40 39.82 51.77
C MET A 1 29.00 39.75 51.19
N GLU A 2 28.89 39.06 50.05
CA GLU A 2 27.67 38.83 49.25
C GLU A 2 26.47 38.42 50.09
N VAL A 3 25.28 38.94 49.76
CA VAL A 3 24.04 38.21 49.38
C VAL A 3 23.10 39.27 48.78
N VAL A 4 23.17 39.60 47.48
CA VAL A 4 22.49 38.97 46.33
C VAL A 4 20.96 38.88 46.49
N ASN A 5 20.32 39.89 45.91
CA ASN A 5 19.02 39.94 45.22
C ASN A 5 18.39 38.57 44.86
N GLU A 6 17.49 38.05 45.69
CA GLU A 6 16.64 36.88 45.41
C GLU A 6 15.18 37.28 45.07
N THR A 7 14.99 38.21 44.12
CA THR A 7 13.63 38.64 43.75
C THR A 7 13.16 38.36 42.33
N LEU A 8 13.90 37.67 41.45
CA LEU A 8 13.37 37.29 40.13
C LEU A 8 13.96 35.97 39.65
N ALA A 9 13.40 34.85 40.12
CA ALA A 9 13.47 33.58 39.41
C ALA A 9 12.05 33.24 38.98
N GLU A 10 11.57 33.96 37.96
CA GLU A 10 10.41 33.54 37.18
C GLU A 10 10.79 32.18 36.58
N SER A 11 10.18 31.12 37.10
CA SER A 11 10.34 29.77 36.58
C SER A 11 9.72 29.76 35.19
N GLU A 12 10.54 29.97 34.15
CA GLU A 12 10.13 29.79 32.77
C GLU A 12 9.60 28.36 32.62
N GLU A 13 8.28 28.21 32.57
CA GLU A 13 7.67 26.95 32.18
C GLU A 13 8.20 26.60 30.79
N PRO A 14 8.59 25.33 30.53
CA PRO A 14 9.05 24.93 29.21
C PRO A 14 7.90 25.11 28.22
N SER A 15 7.87 26.26 27.55
CA SER A 15 6.98 26.56 26.45
C SER A 15 7.37 25.65 25.30
N PHE A 16 6.63 24.54 25.14
CA PHE A 16 6.71 23.69 23.96
C PHE A 16 6.21 24.48 22.74
N THR A 17 7.07 25.29 22.15
CA THR A 17 6.84 25.86 20.83
C THR A 17 6.97 24.73 19.81
N VAL A 18 5.83 24.13 19.45
CA VAL A 18 5.73 23.17 18.35
C VAL A 18 6.07 23.91 17.05
N THR A 19 7.36 24.01 16.78
CA THR A 19 7.88 24.63 15.57
C THR A 19 7.75 23.58 14.47
N LYS A 20 6.80 23.79 13.54
CA LYS A 20 6.63 22.92 12.38
C LYS A 20 7.85 23.08 11.46
N THR A 21 8.86 22.24 11.67
CA THR A 21 10.05 22.20 10.80
C THR A 21 9.86 21.14 9.73
N LEU A 22 10.20 21.47 8.48
CA LEU A 22 10.21 20.49 7.40
C LEU A 22 11.44 19.61 7.57
N GLN A 23 11.24 18.42 8.13
CA GLN A 23 12.30 17.41 8.21
C GLN A 23 12.33 16.60 6.93
N PHE A 24 13.39 16.78 6.14
CA PHE A 24 13.70 15.87 5.05
C PHE A 24 14.16 14.55 5.67
N LYS A 25 13.39 13.48 5.40
CA LYS A 25 13.75 12.12 5.78
C LYS A 25 14.44 11.45 4.60
N ASP A 26 15.56 10.79 4.87
CA ASP A 26 16.24 9.98 3.88
C ASP A 26 15.36 8.80 3.49
N GLY A 27 14.97 8.76 2.22
CA GLY A 27 14.05 7.76 1.68
C GLY A 27 13.61 8.11 0.26
N MET A 28 13.15 7.11 -0.48
CA MET A 28 12.64 7.34 -1.83
C MET A 28 11.24 7.97 -1.77
N ASN A 29 11.06 9.13 -2.42
CA ASN A 29 9.76 9.77 -2.53
C ASN A 29 8.89 9.09 -3.62
N VAL A 30 8.30 7.95 -3.29
CA VAL A 30 7.46 7.17 -4.21
C VAL A 30 6.20 7.93 -4.61
N LEU A 31 5.55 8.64 -3.67
CA LEU A 31 4.34 9.41 -3.95
C LEU A 31 4.60 10.55 -4.94
N GLY A 32 5.71 11.26 -4.78
CA GLY A 32 6.15 12.31 -5.71
C GLY A 32 6.48 11.76 -7.10
N LEU A 33 7.13 10.59 -7.16
CA LEU A 33 7.43 9.91 -8.42
C LEU A 33 6.15 9.53 -9.17
N ILE A 34 5.17 8.92 -8.48
CA ILE A 34 3.87 8.58 -9.07
C ILE A 34 3.16 9.84 -9.57
N GLY A 35 3.11 10.90 -8.77
CA GLY A 35 2.48 12.16 -9.16
C GLY A 35 3.10 12.78 -10.41
N PHE A 36 4.43 12.79 -10.50
CA PHE A 36 5.16 13.26 -11.66
C PHE A 36 4.84 12.42 -12.91
N PHE A 37 4.93 11.09 -12.84
CA PHE A 37 4.71 10.22 -13.99
C PHE A 37 3.25 10.21 -14.46
N ILE A 38 2.27 10.41 -13.58
CA ILE A 38 0.86 10.61 -13.98
C ILE A 38 0.73 11.89 -14.81
N ALA A 39 1.24 13.02 -14.31
CA ALA A 39 1.17 14.29 -15.03
C ALA A 39 1.92 14.22 -16.37
N PHE A 40 3.12 13.63 -16.36
CA PHE A 40 3.94 13.40 -17.55
C PHE A 40 3.23 12.51 -18.58
N GLY A 41 2.62 11.40 -18.15
CA GLY A 41 1.84 10.52 -19.02
C GLY A 41 0.62 11.21 -19.64
N ILE A 42 -0.08 12.06 -18.89
CA ILE A 42 -1.20 12.86 -19.42
C ILE A 42 -0.71 13.84 -20.50
N VAL A 43 0.38 14.58 -20.25
CA VAL A 43 0.94 15.52 -21.23
C VAL A 43 1.40 14.79 -22.49
N MET A 44 2.12 13.68 -22.32
CA MET A 44 2.57 12.82 -23.43
C MET A 44 1.40 12.30 -24.26
N GLY A 45 0.34 11.82 -23.61
CA GLY A 45 -0.87 11.33 -24.30
C GLY A 45 -1.56 12.41 -25.14
N LYS A 46 -1.46 13.69 -24.74
CA LYS A 46 -2.01 14.83 -25.51
C LYS A 46 -1.15 15.25 -26.70
N MET A 47 0.10 14.82 -26.79
CA MET A 47 1.03 15.18 -27.88
C MET A 47 0.88 14.31 -29.13
N GLY A 48 0.02 13.29 -29.11
CA GLY A 48 -0.32 12.46 -30.27
C GLY A 48 0.89 11.74 -30.86
N GLU A 49 1.06 11.80 -32.18
CA GLU A 49 2.12 11.07 -32.90
C GLU A 49 3.54 11.44 -32.45
N LYS A 50 3.78 12.69 -32.02
CA LYS A 50 5.10 13.13 -31.55
C LYS A 50 5.55 12.39 -30.28
N ALA A 51 4.59 11.92 -29.48
CA ALA A 51 4.85 11.18 -28.26
C ALA A 51 4.97 9.66 -28.48
N LYS A 52 4.64 9.14 -29.67
CA LYS A 52 4.58 7.71 -29.94
C LYS A 52 5.89 6.99 -29.60
N MET A 53 7.02 7.56 -30.01
CA MET A 53 8.35 7.01 -29.69
C MET A 53 8.60 6.88 -28.18
N MET A 54 8.16 7.88 -27.39
CA MET A 54 8.31 7.84 -25.94
C MET A 54 7.37 6.82 -25.29
N VAL A 55 6.11 6.73 -25.75
CA VAL A 55 5.16 5.73 -25.28
C VAL A 55 5.69 4.32 -25.56
N ASP A 56 6.18 4.07 -26.77
CA ASP A 56 6.76 2.78 -27.16
C ASP A 56 8.00 2.45 -26.32
N PHE A 57 8.85 3.43 -26.02
CA PHE A 57 9.97 3.27 -25.10
C PHE A 57 9.51 2.82 -23.70
N PHE A 58 8.52 3.49 -23.10
CA PHE A 58 8.02 3.11 -21.77
C PHE A 58 7.33 1.74 -21.77
N ASN A 59 6.67 1.36 -22.86
CA ASN A 59 6.08 0.04 -23.02
C ASN A 59 7.16 -1.06 -23.02
N ILE A 60 8.22 -0.88 -23.82
CA ILE A 60 9.35 -1.83 -23.86
C ILE A 60 10.04 -1.88 -22.49
N LEU A 61 10.25 -0.72 -21.85
CA LEU A 61 10.83 -0.66 -20.52
C LEU A 61 9.99 -1.43 -19.49
N ASN A 62 8.66 -1.29 -19.52
CA ASN A 62 7.77 -2.06 -18.65
C ASN A 62 7.88 -3.57 -18.91
N GLU A 63 7.95 -4.00 -20.18
CA GLU A 63 8.15 -5.42 -20.50
C GLU A 63 9.48 -5.96 -19.96
N ILE A 64 10.57 -5.19 -20.09
CA ILE A 64 11.88 -5.53 -19.53
C ILE A 64 11.78 -5.65 -18.00
N VAL A 65 11.16 -4.68 -17.32
CA VAL A 65 10.97 -4.70 -15.87
C VAL A 65 10.16 -5.92 -15.43
N MET A 66 9.08 -6.26 -16.14
CA MET A 66 8.28 -7.45 -15.82
C MET A 66 9.09 -8.74 -15.98
N LYS A 67 9.95 -8.85 -17.00
CA LYS A 67 10.87 -10.00 -17.15
C LYS A 67 11.88 -10.09 -16.00
N LEU A 68 12.40 -8.95 -15.54
CA LEU A 68 13.27 -8.89 -14.35
C LEU A 68 12.52 -9.32 -13.09
N VAL A 69 11.26 -8.89 -12.90
CA VAL A 69 10.43 -9.31 -11.77
C VAL A 69 10.21 -10.82 -11.78
N ILE A 70 9.91 -11.42 -12.93
CA ILE A 70 9.75 -12.89 -13.05
C ILE A 70 11.06 -13.60 -12.68
N MET A 71 12.20 -13.09 -13.14
CA MET A 71 13.51 -13.65 -12.78
C MET A 71 13.74 -13.61 -11.27
N ILE A 72 13.43 -12.49 -10.60
CA ILE A 72 13.55 -12.37 -9.14
C ILE A 72 12.56 -13.29 -8.43
N MET A 73 11.34 -13.46 -8.96
CA MET A 73 10.36 -14.40 -8.42
C MET A 73 10.86 -15.85 -8.45
N TRP A 74 11.65 -16.26 -9.45
CA TRP A 74 12.29 -17.58 -9.46
C TRP A 74 13.30 -17.78 -8.34
N TYR A 75 14.01 -16.73 -7.92
CA TYR A 75 14.92 -16.78 -6.76
C TYR A 75 14.20 -16.60 -5.42
N SER A 76 12.97 -16.10 -5.43
CA SER A 76 12.17 -15.78 -4.25
C SER A 76 11.96 -16.96 -3.28
N PRO A 77 11.68 -18.21 -3.71
CA PRO A 77 11.49 -19.33 -2.79
C PRO A 77 12.68 -19.55 -1.86
N PHE A 78 13.90 -19.41 -2.38
CA PHE A 78 15.12 -19.53 -1.59
C PHE A 78 15.28 -18.34 -0.63
N GLY A 79 15.08 -17.12 -1.11
CA GLY A 79 15.17 -15.92 -0.28
C GLY A 79 14.14 -15.90 0.85
N ILE A 80 12.89 -16.24 0.55
CA ILE A 80 11.79 -16.33 1.53
C ILE A 80 12.09 -17.43 2.56
N ALA A 81 12.58 -18.60 2.16
CA ALA A 81 12.91 -19.68 3.08
C ALA A 81 13.99 -19.24 4.11
N CYS A 82 15.05 -18.58 3.66
CA CYS A 82 16.08 -18.03 4.53
C CYS A 82 15.53 -16.95 5.48
N LEU A 83 14.68 -16.05 4.97
CA LEU A 83 14.04 -15.01 5.78
C LEU A 83 13.12 -15.60 6.86
N ILE A 84 12.31 -16.60 6.52
CA ILE A 84 11.43 -17.29 7.48
C ILE A 84 12.26 -17.99 8.55
N CYS A 85 13.30 -18.75 8.15
CA CYS A 85 14.19 -19.42 9.09
C CYS A 85 14.85 -18.41 10.06
N GLY A 86 15.41 -17.32 9.53
CA GLY A 86 16.02 -16.26 10.34
C GLY A 86 15.02 -15.58 11.28
N LYS A 87 13.77 -15.40 10.85
CA LYS A 87 12.71 -14.86 11.73
C LYS A 87 12.34 -15.84 12.83
N ILE A 88 12.16 -17.12 12.53
CA ILE A 88 11.80 -18.14 13.52
C ILE A 88 12.87 -18.28 14.61
N VAL A 89 14.16 -18.31 14.22
CA VAL A 89 15.27 -18.39 15.19
C VAL A 89 15.34 -17.16 16.11
N ALA A 90 14.93 -15.99 15.62
CA ALA A 90 14.90 -14.76 16.41
C ALA A 90 13.68 -14.65 17.35
N ILE A 91 12.62 -15.43 17.11
CA ILE A 91 11.37 -15.39 17.88
C ILE A 91 11.46 -16.37 19.05
N LYS A 92 11.20 -15.89 20.27
CA LYS A 92 11.14 -16.73 21.48
C LYS A 92 9.82 -17.50 21.59
N ASP A 93 8.71 -16.88 21.18
CA ASP A 93 7.35 -17.42 21.30
C ASP A 93 6.65 -17.54 19.93
N LEU A 94 6.78 -18.71 19.30
CA LEU A 94 6.19 -18.97 17.99
C LEU A 94 4.64 -18.94 18.02
N GLU A 95 4.04 -19.31 19.16
CA GLU A 95 2.59 -19.31 19.37
C GLU A 95 2.00 -17.90 19.22
N VAL A 96 2.66 -16.88 19.79
CA VAL A 96 2.19 -15.49 19.72
C VAL A 96 2.21 -14.98 18.28
N VAL A 97 3.26 -15.31 17.53
CA VAL A 97 3.39 -14.93 16.12
C VAL A 97 2.35 -15.66 15.25
N ALA A 98 2.17 -16.97 15.47
CA ALA A 98 1.14 -17.75 14.77
C ALA A 98 -0.27 -17.20 15.05
N ARG A 99 -0.56 -16.83 16.30
CA ARG A 99 -1.83 -16.19 16.68
C ARG A 99 -2.01 -14.84 15.99
N GLN A 100 -0.98 -14.01 15.94
CA GLN A 100 -1.02 -12.72 15.25
C GLN A 100 -1.28 -12.88 13.74
N LEU A 101 -0.60 -13.82 13.09
CA LEU A 101 -0.85 -14.14 11.67
C LEU A 101 -2.26 -14.70 11.45
N GLY A 102 -2.75 -15.57 12.34
CA GLY A 102 -4.11 -16.09 12.29
C GLY A 102 -5.16 -14.98 12.40
N MET A 103 -5.00 -14.08 13.37
CA MET A 103 -5.89 -12.92 13.52
C MET A 103 -5.82 -11.98 12.31
N TYR A 104 -4.63 -11.77 11.73
CA TYR A 104 -4.47 -11.02 10.48
C TYR A 104 -5.30 -11.64 9.35
N MET A 105 -5.19 -12.97 9.13
CA MET A 105 -5.96 -13.66 8.08
C MET A 105 -7.48 -13.49 8.29
N VAL A 106 -7.97 -13.66 9.53
CA VAL A 106 -9.38 -13.47 9.86
C VAL A 106 -9.83 -12.04 9.55
N THR A 107 -9.03 -11.03 9.94
CA THR A 107 -9.38 -9.62 9.69
C THR A 107 -9.43 -9.29 8.20
N VAL A 108 -8.47 -9.79 7.41
CA VAL A 108 -8.44 -9.56 5.95
C VAL A 108 -9.63 -10.23 5.27
N ILE A 109 -9.90 -11.50 5.57
CA ILE A 109 -11.03 -12.24 4.98
C ILE A 109 -12.36 -11.55 5.35
N THR A 110 -12.53 -11.18 6.62
CA THR A 110 -13.74 -10.48 7.08
C THR A 110 -13.89 -9.13 6.38
N GLY A 111 -12.79 -8.36 6.26
CA GLY A 111 -12.79 -7.09 5.55
C GLY A 111 -13.16 -7.23 4.07
N LEU A 112 -12.64 -8.24 3.38
CA LEU A 112 -12.97 -8.53 1.99
C LEU A 112 -14.43 -8.96 1.81
N ILE A 113 -14.98 -9.78 2.72
CA ILE A 113 -16.39 -10.20 2.70
C ILE A 113 -17.31 -8.98 2.93
N ILE A 114 -17.01 -8.13 3.91
CA ILE A 114 -17.80 -6.93 4.17
C ILE A 114 -17.72 -5.96 2.98
N HIS A 115 -16.52 -5.73 2.44
CA HIS A 115 -16.35 -4.81 1.33
C HIS A 115 -17.02 -5.33 0.04
N GLY A 116 -16.75 -6.59 -0.32
CA GLY A 116 -17.30 -7.20 -1.52
C GLY A 116 -18.79 -7.52 -1.43
N GLY A 117 -19.28 -7.92 -0.26
CA GLY A 117 -20.66 -8.36 -0.04
C GLY A 117 -21.64 -7.28 0.44
N ILE A 118 -21.14 -6.19 1.04
CA ILE A 118 -22.00 -5.12 1.58
C ILE A 118 -21.68 -3.78 0.92
N ILE A 119 -20.42 -3.33 0.95
CA ILE A 119 -20.06 -1.98 0.48
C ILE A 119 -20.27 -1.83 -1.03
N LEU A 120 -19.75 -2.76 -1.84
CA LEU A 120 -19.92 -2.72 -3.29
C LEU A 120 -21.41 -2.85 -3.72
N PRO A 121 -22.21 -3.81 -3.19
CA PRO A 121 -23.64 -3.90 -3.47
C PRO A 121 -24.44 -2.66 -3.06
N LEU A 122 -24.12 -2.07 -1.91
CA LEU A 122 -24.77 -0.85 -1.41
C LEU A 122 -24.45 0.34 -2.32
N MET A 123 -23.18 0.51 -2.73
CA MET A 123 -22.78 1.54 -3.68
C MET A 123 -23.45 1.34 -5.05
N TYR A 124 -23.55 0.09 -5.53
CA TYR A 124 -24.28 -0.24 -6.76
C TYR A 124 -25.76 0.14 -6.64
N PHE A 125 -26.42 -0.21 -5.54
CA PHE A 125 -27.81 0.14 -5.29
C PHE A 125 -28.01 1.67 -5.19
N ALA A 126 -27.10 2.38 -4.53
CA ALA A 126 -27.17 3.83 -4.40
C ALA A 126 -27.13 4.55 -5.75
N ILE A 127 -26.27 4.09 -6.67
CA ILE A 127 -26.09 4.70 -8.00
C ILE A 127 -27.18 4.25 -8.97
N THR A 128 -27.44 2.95 -9.06
CA THR A 128 -28.31 2.37 -10.11
C THR A 128 -29.76 2.21 -9.69
N ARG A 129 -30.06 2.27 -8.37
CA ARG A 129 -31.36 1.97 -7.75
C ARG A 129 -31.99 0.63 -8.18
N LYS A 130 -31.17 -0.32 -8.64
CA LYS A 130 -31.58 -1.67 -9.01
C LYS A 130 -31.11 -2.67 -7.97
N ASN A 131 -31.84 -3.78 -7.81
CA ASN A 131 -31.51 -4.81 -6.83
C ASN A 131 -30.11 -5.40 -7.10
N PRO A 132 -29.11 -5.18 -6.22
CA PRO A 132 -27.74 -5.63 -6.42
C PRO A 132 -27.61 -7.16 -6.36
N PHE A 133 -28.52 -7.85 -5.67
CA PHE A 133 -28.46 -9.31 -5.53
C PHE A 133 -28.71 -10.03 -6.86
N SER A 134 -29.53 -9.44 -7.75
CA SER A 134 -29.73 -9.96 -9.11
C SER A 134 -28.47 -9.85 -9.96
N PHE A 135 -27.68 -8.79 -9.75
CA PHE A 135 -26.38 -8.61 -10.41
C PHE A 135 -25.34 -9.59 -9.85
N LEU A 136 -25.28 -9.75 -8.54
CA LEU A 136 -24.35 -10.66 -7.89
C LEU A 136 -24.58 -12.13 -8.31
N ALA A 137 -25.85 -12.54 -8.46
CA ALA A 137 -26.20 -13.87 -8.98
C ALA A 137 -25.69 -14.10 -10.41
N GLY A 138 -25.73 -13.08 -11.28
CA GLY A 138 -25.24 -13.18 -12.66
C GLY A 138 -23.71 -13.30 -12.77
N VAL A 139 -22.97 -12.76 -11.80
CA VAL A 139 -21.49 -12.78 -11.79
C VAL A 139 -20.93 -13.91 -10.91
N PHE A 140 -21.78 -14.65 -10.20
CA PHE A 140 -21.38 -15.69 -9.24
C PHE A 140 -20.46 -16.76 -9.85
N GLN A 141 -20.73 -17.16 -11.10
CA GLN A 141 -19.90 -18.13 -11.84
C GLN A 141 -18.48 -17.59 -12.13
N ALA A 142 -18.35 -16.29 -12.45
CA ALA A 142 -17.06 -15.65 -12.65
C ALA A 142 -16.30 -15.53 -11.33
N TRP A 143 -17.00 -15.30 -10.23
CA TRP A 143 -16.42 -15.29 -8.88
C TRP A 143 -15.84 -16.65 -8.49
N ILE A 144 -16.57 -17.74 -8.71
CA ILE A 144 -16.08 -19.10 -8.43
C ILE A 144 -14.87 -19.42 -9.32
N THR A 145 -14.93 -19.06 -10.60
CA THR A 145 -13.81 -19.25 -11.53
C THR A 145 -12.57 -18.48 -11.08
N ALA A 146 -12.72 -17.19 -10.74
CA ALA A 146 -11.62 -16.35 -10.27
C ALA A 146 -11.01 -16.85 -8.95
N LEU A 147 -11.83 -17.42 -8.06
CA LEU A 147 -11.36 -18.05 -6.83
C LEU A 147 -10.58 -19.35 -7.12
N GLY A 148 -11.05 -20.14 -8.09
CA GLY A 148 -10.39 -21.38 -8.51
C GLY A 148 -9.08 -21.17 -9.26
N THR A 149 -8.99 -20.12 -10.08
CA THR A 149 -7.75 -19.79 -10.82
C THR A 149 -6.79 -18.92 -10.00
N ALA A 150 -7.29 -18.24 -8.95
CA ALA A 150 -6.56 -17.23 -8.18
C ALA A 150 -5.87 -16.15 -9.04
N SER A 151 -6.38 -15.93 -10.26
CA SER A 151 -5.92 -14.91 -11.18
C SER A 151 -7.07 -13.96 -11.44
N ARG A 152 -6.81 -12.67 -11.20
CA ARG A 152 -7.72 -11.59 -11.56
C ARG A 152 -7.81 -11.44 -13.07
#